data_AF-A0A1E5E4T7-F1
#
_entry.id   AF-A0A1E5E4T7-F1
#
_cell.length_a   1.000
_cell.length_b   1.000
_cell.length_c   1.000
_cell.angle_alpha   90.00
_cell.angle_beta   90.00
_cell.angle_gamma   90.00
#
_symmetry.space_group_name_H-M   'P 1'
#
loop_
_entity.id
_entity.type
_entity.pdbx_description
1 polymer ?
#
loop_
_entity_poly.entity_id
_entity_poly.type
_entity_poly.pdbx_seq_one_letter_code
_entity_poly.pdbx_strand_id
1 'polypeptide(L)'
;MEFTEQDREVLYNLWMSQKAKRHLTQMDMAKRLGVGIVEFSEMIRGKGQLTTSFVTRFFQQLDIEPHTILPSLKRQVSPDNAVVYLQNRIIIDGDIQNVQVDGNQVIIDYCCKVAKLNTSKSTEK
;
A
#
# COMPACT_ATOMS: atom_id res chain seq x y z
N MET A 1 0.44 -23.89 13.82
CA MET A 1 0.02 -23.45 12.46
C MET A 1 0.33 -21.97 12.37
N GLU A 2 0.94 -21.51 11.28
CA GLU A 2 1.29 -20.09 11.09
C GLU A 2 0.05 -19.19 10.95
N PHE A 3 -1.07 -19.75 10.47
CA PHE A 3 -2.35 -19.06 10.32
C PHE A 3 -3.41 -19.71 11.20
N THR A 4 -4.34 -18.88 11.69
CA THR A 4 -5.45 -19.25 12.56
C THR A 4 -6.72 -19.52 11.76
N GLU A 5 -7.70 -20.20 12.36
CA GLU A 5 -9.02 -20.39 11.72
C GLU A 5 -9.70 -19.06 11.42
N GLN A 6 -9.47 -18.02 12.23
CA GLN A 6 -9.96 -16.68 11.97
C GLN A 6 -9.36 -16.07 10.69
N ASP A 7 -8.09 -16.36 10.38
CA ASP A 7 -7.48 -15.92 9.12
C ASP A 7 -8.11 -16.63 7.92
N ARG A 8 -8.48 -17.91 8.08
CA ARG A 8 -9.16 -18.70 7.05
C ARG A 8 -10.52 -18.12 6.73
N GLU A 9 -11.31 -17.75 7.75
CA GLU A 9 -12.61 -17.09 7.55
C GLU A 9 -12.47 -15.74 6.83
N VAL A 10 -11.50 -14.93 7.24
CA VAL A 10 -11.24 -13.62 6.61
C VAL A 10 -10.80 -13.80 5.16
N LEU A 11 -9.91 -14.76 4.89
CA LEU A 11 -9.40 -15.07 3.55
C LEU A 11 -10.52 -15.58 2.63
N TYR A 12 -11.42 -16.42 3.15
CA TYR A 12 -12.62 -16.87 2.44
C TYR A 12 -13.55 -15.70 2.09
N ASN A 13 -13.86 -14.83 3.07
CA ASN A 13 -14.73 -13.68 2.86
C ASN A 13 -14.12 -12.69 1.86
N LEU A 14 -12.82 -12.44 1.95
CA LEU A 14 -12.08 -11.63 0.98
C LEU A 14 -12.19 -12.22 -0.42
N TRP A 15 -11.93 -13.53 -0.56
CA TRP A 15 -12.06 -14.21 -1.84
C TRP A 15 -13.46 -14.03 -2.43
N MET A 16 -14.51 -14.28 -1.65
CA MET A 16 -15.89 -14.16 -2.13
C MET A 16 -16.24 -12.74 -2.58
N SER A 17 -15.77 -11.72 -1.86
CA SER A 17 -15.93 -10.31 -2.24
C SER A 17 -15.19 -9.99 -3.55
N GLN A 18 -13.93 -10.42 -3.67
CA GLN A 18 -13.12 -10.15 -4.88
C GLN A 18 -13.61 -10.95 -6.09
N LYS A 19 -14.10 -12.18 -5.88
CA LYS A 19 -14.73 -13.01 -6.91
C LYS A 19 -15.90 -12.28 -7.57
N ALA A 20 -16.78 -11.68 -6.75
CA ALA A 20 -17.91 -10.88 -7.23
C ALA A 20 -17.45 -9.58 -7.90
N LYS A 21 -16.52 -8.85 -7.29
CA LYS A 21 -16.07 -7.53 -7.76
C LYS A 21 -15.25 -7.59 -9.06
N ARG A 22 -14.40 -8.61 -9.23
CA ARG A 22 -13.49 -8.77 -10.37
C ARG A 22 -14.02 -9.73 -11.45
N HIS A 23 -15.22 -10.29 -11.26
CA HIS A 23 -15.79 -11.34 -12.12
C HIS A 23 -14.83 -12.53 -12.35
N LEU A 24 -14.02 -12.87 -11.33
CA LEU A 24 -13.05 -13.96 -11.40
C LEU A 24 -13.73 -15.30 -11.09
N THR A 25 -13.35 -16.36 -11.80
CA THR A 25 -13.76 -17.71 -11.40
C THR A 25 -12.73 -18.36 -10.48
N GLN A 26 -13.16 -19.40 -9.77
CA GLN A 26 -12.28 -20.21 -8.93
C GLN A 26 -11.21 -20.92 -9.77
N MET A 27 -11.55 -21.29 -11.00
CA MET A 27 -10.61 -21.89 -11.94
C MET A 27 -9.56 -20.88 -12.41
N ASP A 28 -9.95 -19.63 -12.69
CA ASP A 28 -9.01 -18.59 -13.12
C ASP A 28 -7.99 -18.28 -12.04
N MET A 29 -8.45 -18.16 -10.78
CA MET A 29 -7.57 -17.92 -9.66
C MET A 29 -6.65 -19.11 -9.39
N ALA A 30 -7.17 -20.34 -9.43
CA ALA A 30 -6.36 -21.55 -9.28
C ALA A 30 -5.26 -21.62 -10.35
N LYS A 31 -5.59 -21.33 -11.63
CA LYS A 31 -4.61 -21.25 -12.72
C LYS A 31 -3.55 -20.19 -12.49
N ARG A 32 -3.95 -18.98 -12.05
CA ARG A 32 -3.01 -17.88 -11.74
C ARG A 32 -2.05 -18.23 -10.60
N LEU A 33 -2.50 -19.04 -9.65
CA LEU A 33 -1.70 -19.51 -8.53
C LEU A 33 -0.89 -20.78 -8.84
N GLY A 34 -1.11 -21.40 -10.00
CA GLY A 34 -0.44 -22.64 -10.41
C GLY A 34 -0.87 -23.87 -9.61
N VAL A 35 -2.09 -23.87 -9.07
CA VAL A 35 -2.64 -24.95 -8.23
C VAL A 35 -3.89 -25.57 -8.85
N GLY A 36 -4.24 -26.78 -8.41
CA GLY A 36 -5.49 -27.42 -8.84
C GLY A 36 -6.73 -26.68 -8.31
N ILE A 37 -7.86 -26.75 -9.03
CA ILE A 37 -9.11 -26.12 -8.58
C ILE A 37 -9.62 -26.68 -7.25
N VAL A 38 -9.47 -28.00 -7.05
CA VAL A 38 -9.84 -28.69 -5.80
C VAL A 38 -8.90 -28.28 -4.67
N GLU A 39 -7.59 -28.23 -4.94
CA GLU A 39 -6.57 -27.79 -3.99
C GLU A 39 -6.82 -26.35 -3.54
N PHE A 40 -7.12 -25.44 -4.47
CA PHE A 40 -7.53 -24.08 -4.16
C PHE A 40 -8.79 -24.04 -3.29
N SER A 41 -9.79 -24.85 -3.61
CA SER A 41 -11.01 -24.95 -2.78
C SER A 41 -10.70 -25.43 -1.36
N GLU A 42 -9.81 -26.40 -1.21
CA GLU A 42 -9.40 -26.92 0.09
C GLU A 42 -8.59 -25.90 0.91
N MET A 43 -7.80 -25.04 0.25
CA MET A 43 -7.08 -23.95 0.92
C MET A 43 -8.00 -22.81 1.34
N ILE A 44 -8.97 -22.43 0.51
CA ILE A 44 -9.87 -21.29 0.78
C ILE A 44 -11.01 -21.66 1.75
N ARG A 45 -11.59 -22.86 1.62
CA ARG A 45 -12.80 -23.28 2.36
C ARG A 45 -12.62 -24.60 3.13
N GLY A 46 -11.72 -25.46 2.69
CA GLY A 46 -11.54 -26.81 3.24
C GLY A 46 -10.53 -26.90 4.38
N LYS A 47 -9.98 -28.10 4.60
CA LYS A 47 -8.99 -28.38 5.67
C LYS A 47 -7.54 -28.24 5.20
N GLY A 48 -7.32 -27.66 4.02
CA GLY A 48 -5.99 -27.45 3.46
C GLY A 48 -5.11 -26.62 4.39
N GLN A 49 -3.82 -26.93 4.44
CA GLN A 49 -2.86 -26.15 5.20
C GLN A 49 -2.63 -24.81 4.50
N LEU A 50 -2.96 -23.70 5.17
CA LEU A 50 -2.56 -22.37 4.72
C LEU A 50 -1.06 -22.21 4.92
N THR A 51 -0.33 -22.07 3.81
CA THR A 51 1.11 -21.81 3.82
C THR A 51 1.38 -20.35 3.52
N THR A 52 2.47 -19.81 4.05
CA THR A 52 2.89 -18.43 3.78
C THR A 52 3.09 -18.16 2.28
N SER A 53 3.60 -19.15 1.54
CA SER A 53 3.73 -19.09 0.08
C SER A 53 2.39 -18.95 -0.64
N PHE A 54 1.38 -19.70 -0.24
CA PHE A 54 0.03 -19.60 -0.80
C PHE A 54 -0.59 -18.24 -0.52
N VAL A 55 -0.56 -17.82 0.75
CA VAL A 55 -1.11 -16.53 1.20
C VAL A 55 -0.46 -15.39 0.41
N THR A 56 0.86 -15.34 0.36
CA THR A 56 1.59 -14.29 -0.36
C THR A 56 1.17 -14.21 -1.84
N ARG A 57 1.16 -15.34 -2.55
CA ARG A 57 0.76 -15.38 -3.97
C ARG A 57 -0.70 -15.01 -4.17
N PHE A 58 -1.59 -15.46 -3.28
CA PHE A 58 -3.02 -15.15 -3.32
C PHE A 58 -3.26 -13.64 -3.23
N PHE A 59 -2.63 -12.99 -2.25
CA PHE A 59 -2.74 -11.56 -2.03
C PHE A 59 -2.10 -10.73 -3.16
N GLN A 60 -0.97 -11.18 -3.71
CA GLN A 60 -0.35 -10.58 -4.91
C GLN A 60 -1.29 -10.57 -6.12
N GLN A 61 -2.02 -11.67 -6.37
CA GLN A 61 -2.98 -11.74 -7.48
C GLN A 61 -4.19 -10.81 -7.30
N LEU A 62 -4.42 -10.34 -6.08
CA LEU A 62 -5.50 -9.42 -5.73
C LEU A 62 -5.03 -7.98 -5.54
N ASP A 63 -3.71 -7.71 -5.62
CA ASP A 63 -3.10 -6.42 -5.35
C ASP A 63 -3.46 -5.88 -3.94
N ILE A 64 -3.51 -6.77 -2.95
CA ILE A 64 -3.87 -6.44 -1.56
C ILE A 64 -2.72 -6.83 -0.63
N GLU A 65 -2.43 -5.98 0.34
CA GLU A 65 -1.37 -6.25 1.33
C GLU A 65 -1.88 -7.21 2.43
N PRO A 66 -1.26 -8.41 2.62
CA PRO A 66 -1.73 -9.42 3.58
C PRO A 66 -1.85 -8.90 5.02
N HIS A 67 -0.89 -8.06 5.43
CA HIS A 67 -0.83 -7.46 6.77
C HIS A 67 -2.00 -6.52 7.07
N THR A 68 -2.70 -6.03 6.05
CA THR A 68 -3.88 -5.15 6.23
C THR A 68 -5.17 -5.94 6.44
N ILE A 69 -5.17 -7.24 6.14
CA ILE A 69 -6.36 -8.07 6.17
C ILE A 69 -6.27 -9.19 7.22
N LEU A 70 -5.18 -9.96 7.26
CA LEU A 70 -5.08 -11.16 8.10
C LEU A 70 -4.82 -10.84 9.59
N PRO A 71 -5.72 -11.23 10.51
CA PRO A 71 -5.56 -11.00 11.96
C PRO A 71 -4.28 -11.55 12.61
N SER A 72 -3.75 -12.69 12.16
CA SER A 72 -2.47 -13.23 12.68
C SER A 72 -1.29 -12.37 12.28
N LEU A 73 -1.25 -11.94 11.02
CA LEU A 73 -0.20 -11.05 10.51
C LEU A 73 -0.29 -9.66 11.14
N LYS A 74 -1.50 -9.15 11.40
CA LYS A 74 -1.69 -7.90 12.17
C LYS A 74 -1.12 -7.99 13.58
N ARG A 75 -1.27 -9.14 14.24
CA ARG A 75 -0.74 -9.37 15.60
C ARG A 75 0.78 -9.51 15.64
N GLN A 76 1.40 -9.98 14.56
CA GLN A 76 2.86 -10.05 14.44
C GLN A 76 3.51 -8.69 14.18
N VAL A 77 2.76 -7.72 13.66
CA VAL A 77 3.19 -6.32 13.63
C VAL A 77 3.01 -5.75 15.04
N SER A 78 3.94 -6.04 15.94
CA SER A 78 4.09 -5.23 17.14
C SER A 78 4.40 -3.79 16.70
N PRO A 79 3.65 -2.77 17.16
CA PRO A 79 3.88 -1.37 16.80
C PRO A 79 5.32 -0.91 17.12
N ASP A 80 6.04 -1.64 17.97
CA ASP A 80 7.42 -1.34 18.37
C ASP A 80 8.50 -1.64 17.32
N ASN A 81 8.22 -2.35 16.22
CA ASN A 81 9.26 -2.74 15.25
C ASN A 81 8.93 -2.48 13.77
N ALA A 82 7.77 -1.87 13.47
CA ALA A 82 7.40 -1.55 12.09
C ALA A 82 7.97 -0.18 11.69
N VAL A 83 9.20 -0.15 11.19
CA VAL A 83 9.79 1.07 10.61
C VAL A 83 9.12 1.33 9.25
N VAL A 84 8.21 2.30 9.22
CA VAL A 84 7.58 2.78 7.97
C VAL A 84 8.45 3.90 7.40
N TYR A 85 9.05 3.64 6.23
CA TYR A 85 9.81 4.65 5.50
C TYR A 85 8.85 5.51 4.67
N LEU A 86 8.71 6.78 5.04
CA LEU A 86 7.91 7.76 4.30
C LEU A 86 8.83 8.69 3.51
N GLN A 87 8.54 8.90 2.22
CA GLN A 87 9.27 9.83 1.37
C GLN A 87 8.33 10.97 0.94
N ASN A 88 8.71 12.20 1.26
CA ASN A 88 8.05 13.40 0.73
C ASN A 88 8.87 13.97 -0.43
N ARG A 89 8.19 14.33 -1.52
CA ARG A 89 8.79 15.05 -2.67
C ARG A 89 8.04 16.36 -2.85
N ILE A 90 8.79 17.45 -2.85
CA ILE A 90 8.27 18.82 -2.92
C ILE A 90 8.90 19.51 -4.13
N ILE A 91 8.08 20.21 -4.92
CA ILE A 91 8.53 21.06 -6.03
C ILE A 91 8.43 22.51 -5.55
N ILE A 92 9.49 23.30 -5.78
CA ILE A 92 9.60 24.69 -5.34
C ILE A 92 9.82 25.57 -6.57
N ASP A 93 8.97 26.58 -6.74
CA ASP A 93 9.09 27.60 -7.78
C ASP A 93 10.12 28.67 -7.36
N GLY A 94 11.38 28.27 -7.30
CA GLY A 94 12.51 29.10 -6.90
C GLY A 94 13.81 28.32 -6.78
N ASP A 95 14.90 29.02 -6.52
CA ASP A 95 16.21 28.41 -6.32
C ASP A 95 16.38 28.05 -4.83
N ILE A 96 16.48 26.76 -4.54
CA ILE A 96 16.74 26.26 -3.18
C ILE A 96 18.12 26.75 -2.74
N GLN A 97 18.17 27.47 -1.62
CA GLN A 97 19.41 28.01 -1.04
C GLN A 97 19.96 27.10 0.04
N ASN A 98 19.08 26.52 0.87
CA ASN A 98 19.46 25.71 2.01
C ASN A 98 18.34 24.73 2.39
N VAL A 99 18.74 23.54 2.85
CA VAL A 99 17.82 22.51 3.38
C VAL A 99 18.41 22.02 4.69
N GLN A 100 17.64 22.12 5.77
CA GLN A 100 18.06 21.70 7.10
C GLN A 100 16.95 20.91 7.79
N VAL A 101 17.36 20.03 8.71
CA VAL A 101 16.45 19.21 9.52
C VAL A 101 16.56 19.67 10.96
N ASP A 102 15.45 20.08 11.55
CA ASP A 102 15.35 20.42 12.98
C ASP A 102 14.30 19.53 13.64
N GLY A 103 14.77 18.52 14.37
CA GLY A 103 13.93 17.49 14.98
C GLY A 103 13.09 16.75 13.95
N ASN A 104 11.77 16.99 13.98
CA ASN A 104 10.80 16.39 13.05
C ASN A 104 10.39 17.32 11.89
N GLN A 105 11.11 18.43 11.68
CA GLN A 105 10.81 19.42 10.65
C GLN A 105 11.91 19.45 9.58
N VAL A 106 11.50 19.61 8.33
CA VAL A 106 12.40 19.92 7.21
C VAL A 106 12.17 21.38 6.84
N ILE A 107 13.20 22.21 7.03
CA ILE A 107 13.18 23.65 6.70
C ILE A 107 13.88 23.80 5.36
N ILE A 108 13.20 24.37 4.37
CA ILE A 108 13.73 24.60 3.03
C ILE A 108 13.71 26.10 2.75
N ASP A 109 14.89 26.72 2.71
CA ASP A 109 15.06 28.11 2.35
C ASP A 109 15.19 28.22 0.83
N TYR A 110 14.29 28.97 0.19
CA TYR A 110 14.31 29.17 -1.26
C TYR A 110 14.09 30.64 -1.60
N CYS A 111 14.71 31.11 -2.67
CA CYS A 111 14.50 32.46 -3.17
C CYS A 111 13.77 32.44 -4.51
N CYS A 112 12.78 33.33 -4.64
CA CYS A 112 12.11 33.60 -5.90
C CYS A 112 12.43 35.04 -6.31
N LYS A 113 12.82 35.25 -7.58
CA LYS A 113 13.07 36.60 -8.10
C LYS A 113 11.74 37.28 -8.38
N VAL A 114 11.32 38.15 -7.47
CA VAL A 114 10.14 39.00 -7.69
C VAL A 114 10.51 40.08 -8.71
N ALA A 115 9.87 40.08 -9.87
CA ALA A 115 10.02 41.15 -10.85
C ALA A 115 9.50 42.46 -10.24
N LYS A 116 10.34 43.49 -10.17
CA LYS A 116 9.92 44.84 -9.79
C LYS A 116 8.95 45.37 -10.86
N LEU A 117 7.66 45.44 -10.53
CA LEU A 117 6.69 46.22 -11.31
C LEU A 117 7.04 47.69 -11.14
N ASN A 118 7.74 48.26 -12.13
CA ASN A 118 7.95 49.69 -12.26
C ASN A 118 6.58 50.36 -12.44
N THR A 119 6.03 50.93 -11.37
CA THR A 119 4.88 51.83 -11.46
C THR A 119 5.37 53.21 -11.88
N SER A 120 5.57 53.39 -13.18
CA SER A 120 5.78 54.72 -13.77
C SER A 120 4.43 55.46 -13.78
N LYS A 121 4.13 56.16 -12.68
CA LYS A 121 3.13 57.24 -12.69
C LYS A 121 3.82 58.54 -13.13
N SER A 122 3.07 59.31 -13.92
CA SER A 122 3.18 60.76 -14.12
C SER A 122 4.18 61.26 -15.16
N THR A 123 3.67 61.71 -16.32
CA THR A 123 3.55 63.14 -16.64
C THR A 123 2.74 63.32 -17.94
N GLU A 124 1.48 63.71 -17.79
CA GLU A 124 0.73 64.44 -18.81
C GLU A 124 0.85 65.93 -18.45
N LYS A 125 1.45 66.72 -19.33
CA LYS A 125 1.29 68.17 -19.34
C LYS A 125 1.47 68.71 -20.75
#